data_AF-A0A7S2YWP3-F1
#
_entry.id   AF-A0A7S2YWP3-F1
#
_cell.length_a   1.000
_cell.length_b   1.000
_cell.length_c   1.000
_cell.angle_alpha   90.00
_cell.angle_beta   90.00
_cell.angle_gamma   90.00
#
_symmetry.space_group_name_H-M   'P 1'
#
loop_
_entity.id
_entity.type
_entity.pdbx_description
1 polymer ?
#
loop_
_entity_poly.entity_id
_entity_poly.type
_entity_poly.pdbx_seq_one_letter_code
_entity_poly.pdbx_strand_id
1 'polypeptide(L)'
;DYLRTVAHVMGIASFRVIVLQGIVGSMPWNALAYLTLWFQLLGFTDVQASLMKAVFSLGTSVGALLGGILGDIASALFPDSGRILVAQTSVVSGIPLSILLFNGLPQDVATKL
;
A
#
# COMPACT_ATOMS: atom_id res chain seq x y z
N ASP A 1 -25.54 -26.07 6.26
CA ASP A 1 -25.71 -24.69 6.76
C ASP A 1 -24.62 -23.72 6.35
N TYR A 2 -23.33 -24.03 6.56
CA TYR A 2 -22.21 -23.14 6.17
C TYR A 2 -22.24 -22.62 4.72
N LEU A 3 -22.49 -23.48 3.73
CA LEU A 3 -22.54 -23.07 2.32
C LEU A 3 -23.68 -22.07 2.01
N ARG A 4 -24.82 -22.19 2.72
CA ARG A 4 -25.95 -21.25 2.59
C ARG A 4 -25.59 -19.89 3.18
N THR A 5 -24.88 -19.88 4.32
CA THR A 5 -24.38 -18.64 4.94
C THR A 5 -23.37 -17.94 4.02
N VAL A 6 -22.43 -18.67 3.44
CA VAL A 6 -21.46 -18.09 2.49
C VAL A 6 -22.16 -17.52 1.26
N ALA A 7 -23.10 -18.26 0.66
CA ALA A 7 -23.87 -17.77 -0.49
C ALA A 7 -24.68 -16.50 -0.15
N HIS A 8 -25.22 -16.42 1.06
CA HIS A 8 -25.92 -15.24 1.53
C HIS A 8 -24.99 -14.03 1.68
N VAL A 9 -23.82 -14.19 2.30
CA VAL A 9 -22.80 -13.13 2.46
C VAL A 9 -22.31 -12.63 1.09
N MET A 10 -22.09 -13.53 0.14
CA MET A 10 -21.69 -13.18 -1.24
C MET A 10 -22.77 -12.39 -1.99
N GLY A 11 -24.04 -12.47 -1.58
CA GLY A 11 -25.14 -11.69 -2.13
C GLY A 11 -25.20 -10.23 -1.66
N ILE A 12 -24.48 -9.88 -0.58
CA ILE A 12 -24.49 -8.52 -0.02
C ILE A 12 -23.65 -7.59 -0.90
N ALA A 13 -24.27 -6.53 -1.43
CA ALA A 13 -23.60 -5.58 -2.33
C ALA A 13 -22.36 -4.93 -1.69
N SER A 14 -22.47 -4.50 -0.42
CA SER A 14 -21.35 -3.89 0.31
C SER A 14 -20.17 -4.86 0.48
N PHE A 15 -20.45 -6.15 0.73
CA PHE A 15 -19.42 -7.17 0.84
C PHE A 15 -18.66 -7.34 -0.48
N ARG A 16 -19.39 -7.38 -1.60
CA ARG A 16 -18.79 -7.45 -2.94
C ARG A 16 -17.89 -6.24 -3.23
N VAL A 17 -18.31 -5.02 -2.86
CA VAL A 17 -17.50 -3.81 -3.04
C VAL A 17 -16.22 -3.87 -2.22
N ILE A 18 -16.28 -4.31 -0.96
CA ILE A 18 -15.10 -4.49 -0.09
C ILE A 18 -14.13 -5.51 -0.71
N VAL A 19 -14.64 -6.65 -1.20
CA VAL A 19 -13.81 -7.67 -1.85
C VAL A 19 -13.15 -7.12 -3.13
N LEU A 20 -13.91 -6.42 -3.98
CA LEU A 20 -13.38 -5.80 -5.20
C LEU A 20 -12.32 -4.75 -4.88
N GLN A 21 -12.55 -3.93 -3.85
CA GLN A 21 -11.58 -2.95 -3.37
C GLN A 21 -10.31 -3.63 -2.85
N GLY A 22 -10.43 -4.75 -2.14
CA GLY A 22 -9.29 -5.56 -1.70
C GLY A 22 -8.47 -6.12 -2.86
N ILE A 23 -9.13 -6.63 -3.91
CA ILE A 23 -8.48 -7.14 -5.11
C ILE A 23 -7.71 -6.03 -5.82
N VAL A 24 -8.38 -4.91 -6.12
CA VAL A 24 -7.75 -3.77 -6.81
C VAL A 24 -6.64 -3.15 -5.95
N GLY A 25 -6.89 -3.00 -4.65
CA GLY A 25 -5.92 -2.46 -3.69
C GLY A 25 -4.69 -3.35 -3.48
N SER A 26 -4.76 -4.64 -3.81
CA SER A 26 -3.60 -5.55 -3.75
C SER A 26 -2.63 -5.38 -4.93
N MET A 27 -3.08 -4.80 -6.06
CA MET A 27 -2.26 -4.68 -7.27
C MET A 27 -0.98 -3.86 -7.06
N PRO A 28 -1.00 -2.66 -6.43
CA PRO A 28 0.21 -1.88 -6.21
C PRO A 28 1.21 -2.61 -5.31
N TRP A 29 0.73 -3.31 -4.27
CA TRP A 29 1.60 -4.06 -3.37
C TRP A 29 2.32 -5.21 -4.06
N ASN A 30 1.63 -5.91 -4.96
CA ASN A 30 2.26 -6.94 -5.80
C ASN A 30 3.35 -6.34 -6.71
N ALA A 31 3.12 -5.18 -7.32
CA ALA A 31 4.14 -4.50 -8.13
C ALA A 31 5.36 -4.08 -7.28
N LEU A 32 5.12 -3.52 -6.09
CA LEU A 32 6.17 -3.10 -5.15
C LEU A 32 7.01 -4.28 -4.61
N ALA A 33 6.56 -5.52 -4.73
CA ALA A 33 7.36 -6.70 -4.40
C ALA A 33 8.58 -6.84 -5.35
N TYR A 34 8.45 -6.38 -6.59
CA TYR A 34 9.51 -6.40 -7.62
C TYR A 34 10.42 -5.17 -7.62
N LEU A 35 10.29 -4.29 -6.62
CA LEU A 35 11.05 -3.04 -6.57
C LEU A 35 12.58 -3.26 -6.61
N THR A 36 13.08 -4.33 -5.98
CA THR A 36 14.51 -4.69 -6.04
C THR A 36 14.97 -5.00 -7.47
N LEU A 37 14.18 -5.77 -8.21
CA LEU A 37 14.46 -6.09 -9.62
C LEU A 37 14.45 -4.82 -10.47
N TRP A 38 13.46 -3.93 -10.23
CA TRP A 38 13.39 -2.66 -10.94
C TRP A 38 14.62 -1.78 -10.69
N PHE A 39 15.11 -1.70 -9.45
CA PHE A 39 16.37 -1.00 -9.16
C PHE A 39 17.58 -1.64 -9.84
N GLN A 40 17.67 -2.97 -9.89
CA GLN A 40 18.74 -3.65 -10.63
C GLN A 40 18.72 -3.30 -12.13
N LEU A 41 17.52 -3.23 -12.73
CA LEU A 41 17.35 -2.84 -14.14
C LEU A 41 17.76 -1.38 -14.42
N LEU A 42 17.64 -0.49 -13.42
CA LEU A 42 18.13 0.89 -13.51
C LEU A 42 19.66 1.00 -13.35
N GLY A 43 20.38 -0.12 -13.20
CA GLY A 43 21.83 -0.15 -13.09
C GLY A 43 22.40 -0.06 -11.67
N PHE A 44 21.55 -0.14 -10.64
CA PHE A 44 22.02 -0.23 -9.25
C PHE A 44 22.64 -1.60 -8.96
N THR A 45 23.65 -1.62 -8.10
CA THR A 45 24.24 -2.90 -7.63
C THR A 45 23.24 -3.65 -6.73
N ASP A 46 23.39 -4.98 -6.62
CA ASP A 46 22.52 -5.81 -5.77
C ASP A 46 22.46 -5.35 -4.31
N VAL A 47 23.59 -4.87 -3.78
CA VAL A 47 23.68 -4.33 -2.42
C VAL A 47 22.90 -3.03 -2.30
N GLN A 48 23.00 -2.12 -3.27
CA GLN A 48 22.24 -0.87 -3.26
C GLN A 48 20.73 -1.10 -3.42
N ALA A 49 20.34 -1.99 -4.34
CA ALA A 49 18.93 -2.32 -4.57
C ALA A 49 18.28 -2.98 -3.35
N SER A 50 18.97 -3.94 -2.73
CA SER A 50 18.50 -4.61 -1.51
C SER A 50 18.44 -3.66 -0.32
N LEU A 51 19.41 -2.75 -0.17
CA LEU A 51 19.39 -1.71 0.85
C LEU A 51 18.19 -0.78 0.68
N MET A 52 17.90 -0.33 -0.55
CA MET A 52 16.74 0.54 -0.80
C MET A 52 15.43 -0.17 -0.48
N LYS A 53 15.30 -1.46 -0.84
CA LYS A 53 14.13 -2.24 -0.46
C LYS A 53 14.02 -2.43 1.06
N ALA A 54 15.14 -2.62 1.76
CA ALA A 54 15.17 -2.73 3.21
C ALA A 54 14.74 -1.42 3.89
N VAL A 55 15.27 -0.28 3.45
CA VAL A 55 14.87 1.04 3.95
C VAL A 55 13.39 1.31 3.68
N PHE A 56 12.90 0.97 2.48
CA PHE A 56 11.47 1.06 2.15
C PHE A 56 10.63 0.20 3.11
N SER A 57 11.04 -1.05 3.37
CA SER A 57 10.34 -1.94 4.30
C SER A 57 10.33 -1.40 5.73
N LEU A 58 11.46 -0.87 6.21
CA LEU A 58 11.54 -0.23 7.52
C LEU A 58 10.60 0.98 7.60
N GLY A 59 10.60 1.83 6.57
CA GLY A 59 9.68 2.96 6.45
C GLY A 59 8.21 2.53 6.52
N THR A 60 7.84 1.46 5.81
CA THR A 60 6.46 0.92 5.87
C THR A 60 6.09 0.42 7.27
N SER A 61 7.00 -0.26 7.96
CA SER A 61 6.75 -0.76 9.33
C SER A 61 6.57 0.38 10.33
N VAL A 62 7.44 1.41 10.26
CA VAL A 62 7.33 2.60 11.09
C VAL A 62 6.04 3.36 10.78
N GLY A 63 5.71 3.54 9.49
CA GLY A 63 4.47 4.17 9.06
C GLY A 63 3.22 3.43 9.54
N ALA A 64 3.22 2.10 9.50
CA ALA A 64 2.12 1.28 10.02
C ALA A 64 1.94 1.44 11.53
N LEU A 65 3.03 1.48 12.29
CA LEU A 65 2.98 1.72 13.74
C LEU A 65 2.40 3.10 14.06
N LEU A 66 2.92 4.15 13.40
CA LEU A 66 2.43 5.53 13.59
C LEU A 66 0.97 5.67 13.15
N GLY A 67 0.59 5.07 12.03
CA GLY A 67 -0.79 5.07 11.54
C GLY A 67 -1.74 4.35 12.49
N GLY A 68 -1.29 3.26 13.12
CA GLY A 68 -2.03 2.56 14.17
C GLY A 68 -2.27 3.45 15.39
N ILE A 69 -1.21 4.07 15.93
CA ILE A 69 -1.31 4.98 17.08
C ILE A 69 -2.22 6.16 16.77
N LEU A 70 -2.07 6.80 15.60
CA LEU A 70 -2.94 7.90 15.16
C LEU A 70 -4.39 7.44 14.99
N GLY A 71 -4.61 6.23 14.48
CA GLY A 71 -5.93 5.63 14.37
C GLY A 71 -6.59 5.37 15.72
N ASP A 72 -5.83 4.91 16.72
CA ASP A 72 -6.31 4.71 18.09
C ASP A 72 -6.69 6.03 18.77
N ILE A 73 -5.82 7.04 18.65
CA ILE A 73 -6.09 8.39 19.17
C ILE A 73 -7.34 8.98 18.51
N ALA A 74 -7.44 8.88 17.17
CA ALA A 74 -8.60 9.37 16.45
C ALA A 74 -9.88 8.61 16.81
N SER A 75 -9.79 7.30 17.07
CA SER A 75 -10.92 6.50 17.56
C SER A 75 -11.39 6.95 18.95
N ALA A 76 -10.47 7.37 19.82
CA ALA A 76 -10.82 7.89 21.15
C ALA A 76 -11.48 9.28 21.07
N LEU A 77 -11.09 10.11 20.10
CA LEU A 77 -11.68 11.44 19.86
C LEU A 77 -13.03 11.37 19.12
N PHE A 78 -13.14 10.48 18.13
CA PHE A 78 -14.32 10.30 17.27
C PHE A 78 -14.66 8.80 17.16
N PRO A 79 -15.55 8.28 18.04
CA PRO A 79 -15.79 6.84 18.21
C PRO A 79 -16.12 6.08 16.92
N ASP A 80 -16.94 6.66 16.05
CA ASP A 80 -17.43 5.96 14.85
C ASP A 80 -16.67 6.30 13.56
N SER A 81 -15.98 7.45 13.52
CA SER A 81 -15.41 7.99 12.27
C SER A 81 -13.90 8.25 12.31
N GLY A 82 -13.29 8.28 13.50
CA GLY A 82 -11.89 8.67 13.67
C GLY A 82 -10.92 7.81 12.87
N ARG A 83 -11.06 6.48 12.94
CA ARG A 83 -10.23 5.55 12.17
C ARG A 83 -10.42 5.68 10.66
N ILE A 84 -11.66 5.94 10.21
CA ILE A 84 -11.96 6.12 8.78
C ILE A 84 -11.28 7.39 8.28
N LEU A 85 -11.36 8.49 9.03
CA LEU A 85 -10.72 9.75 8.65
C LEU A 85 -9.20 9.62 8.54
N VAL A 86 -8.54 8.97 9.51
CA VAL A 86 -7.08 8.73 9.47
C VAL A 86 -6.70 7.83 8.30
N ALA A 87 -7.48 6.78 8.02
CA ALA A 87 -7.22 5.90 6.87
C ALA A 87 -7.36 6.66 5.54
N GLN A 88 -8.40 7.46 5.39
CA GLN A 88 -8.63 8.23 4.16
C GLN A 88 -7.54 9.29 3.94
N THR A 89 -7.14 10.04 4.98
CA THR A 89 -6.05 11.03 4.86
C THR A 89 -4.71 10.35 4.54
N SER A 90 -4.45 9.17 5.09
CA SER A 90 -3.27 8.38 4.76
C SER A 90 -3.26 7.94 3.29
N VAL A 91 -4.38 7.45 2.75
CA VAL A 91 -4.49 7.05 1.33
C VAL A 91 -4.37 8.27 0.41
N VAL A 92 -5.08 9.36 0.72
CA VAL A 92 -5.07 10.59 -0.08
C VAL A 92 -3.69 11.23 -0.12
N SER A 93 -2.93 11.21 0.98
CA SER A 93 -1.55 11.71 1.01
C SER A 93 -0.55 10.73 0.38
N GLY A 94 -0.80 9.42 0.48
CA GLY A 94 0.04 8.38 -0.11
C GLY A 94 0.10 8.42 -1.64
N ILE A 95 -1.00 8.80 -2.31
CA ILE A 95 -1.06 8.86 -3.78
C ILE A 95 -0.08 9.93 -4.34
N PRO A 96 -0.13 11.22 -3.93
CA PRO A 96 0.85 12.23 -4.36
C PRO A 96 2.29 11.86 -4.02
N LEU A 97 2.53 11.31 -2.82
CA LEU A 97 3.86 10.89 -2.39
C LEU A 97 4.39 9.75 -3.26
N SER A 98 3.54 8.82 -3.69
CA SER A 98 3.93 7.75 -4.61
C SER A 98 4.27 8.31 -5.99
N ILE A 99 3.50 9.28 -6.49
CA ILE A 99 3.78 9.95 -7.77
C ILE A 99 5.13 10.66 -7.69
N LEU A 100 5.40 11.40 -6.62
CA LEU A 100 6.68 12.07 -6.38
C LEU A 100 7.83 11.06 -6.25
N LEU A 101 7.58 9.98 -5.50
CA LEU A 101 8.24 8.68 -5.49
C LEU A 101 8.90 8.31 -6.82
N PHE A 102 8.03 7.95 -7.75
CA PHE A 102 8.42 7.35 -9.02
C PHE A 102 8.89 8.37 -10.06
N ASN A 103 8.41 9.61 -10.01
CA ASN A 103 8.90 10.67 -10.91
C ASN A 103 10.25 11.25 -10.49
N GLY A 104 10.61 11.17 -9.20
CA GLY A 104 11.90 11.63 -8.70
C GLY A 104 13.05 10.67 -8.99
N LEU A 105 12.76 9.42 -9.36
CA LEU A 105 13.78 8.44 -9.72
C LEU A 105 14.21 8.63 -11.17
N PRO A 106 15.52 8.68 -11.46
CA PRO A 106 16.02 8.80 -12.83
C PRO A 106 15.50 7.62 -13.66
N GLN A 107 14.69 7.92 -14.67
CA GLN A 107 14.14 6.93 -15.62
C GLN A 107 15.15 6.57 -16.72
N ASP A 108 16.28 7.28 -16.78
CA ASP A 108 17.39 6.95 -17.66
C ASP A 108 18.15 5.75 -17.07
N VAL A 109 17.88 4.55 -17.60
CA VAL A 109 18.82 3.73 -18.38
C VAL A 109 18.16 2.37 -18.64
N ALA A 110 17.57 2.22 -19.83
CA ALA A 110 17.59 0.97 -20.61
C ALA A 110 17.29 1.22 -22.11
N THR A 111 17.64 2.39 -22.66
CA THR A 111 17.68 2.60 -24.13
C THR A 111 18.99 2.12 -24.74
N LYS A 112 19.69 1.19 -24.08
CA LYS A 112 20.88 0.51 -24.60
C LYS A 112 20.62 -0.99 -24.70
N LEU A 113 19.63 -1.34 -25.52
CA LEU A 113 19.58 -2.61 -26.24
C LEU A 113 19.77 -2.29 -27.73
#